data_AF-A0AA35SSG7-F1
#
_entry.id   AF-A0AA35SSG7-F1
#
_cell.length_a   1.000
_cell.length_b   1.000
_cell.length_c   1.000
_cell.angle_alpha   90.00
_cell.angle_beta   90.00
_cell.angle_gamma   90.00
#
_symmetry.space_group_name_H-M   'P 1'
#
loop_
_entity.id
_entity.type
_entity.pdbx_description
1 polymer ?
#
loop_
_entity_poly.entity_id
_entity_poly.type
_entity_poly.pdbx_seq_one_letter_code
_entity_poly.pdbx_strand_id
1 'polypeptide(L)'
;MARQIGKMLHAREPKIVNGPEVLNKYVGESESNIRLLFAEAETEQKKMGINSALHIIIFDELDAICKQRGTVGGGTGVHDTVVNQLLAKIDGVEQLNNILLIGMTNRKDLIDDALLRPGRLEVQMEISLPSEKGRLEILHIHTALMRKNKKLHSEVDLKHLAEKTRNFSGAEIEGLVRSAVATAMNRMINVCHYIICFSFSTIVLSLRDFSLCLLSLSACLHLLHLSFSAIVFSPSFVFSFPTLFLCGSLSVLTSLLSLSLHGNSTGFQSGLIFLFSLRILTRNIFPIEFFNFSQNCVKIPLLLLSSRPVTRC
;
A
#
# COMPACT_ATOMS: atom_id res chain seq x y z
N MET A 1 10.15 0.73 7.56
CA MET A 1 10.47 -0.53 8.27
C MET A 1 11.94 -0.90 8.15
N ALA A 2 12.50 -1.03 6.94
CA ALA A 2 13.90 -1.43 6.72
C ALA A 2 14.94 -0.61 7.51
N ARG A 3 14.75 0.72 7.59
CA ARG A 3 15.62 1.60 8.41
C ARG A 3 15.62 1.27 9.91
N GLN A 4 14.49 0.82 10.46
CA GLN A 4 14.40 0.46 11.88
C GLN A 4 15.00 -0.92 12.15
N ILE A 5 14.83 -1.87 11.23
CA ILE A 5 15.49 -3.18 11.30
C ILE A 5 17.01 -3.00 11.39
N GLY A 6 17.58 -2.13 10.55
CA GLY A 6 19.01 -1.84 10.61
C GLY A 6 19.48 -1.29 11.95
N LYS A 7 18.68 -0.43 12.59
CA LYS A 7 18.99 0.09 13.93
C LYS A 7 18.88 -0.98 15.03
N MET A 8 17.92 -1.89 14.91
CA MET A 8 17.69 -2.94 15.91
C MET A 8 18.73 -4.05 15.88
N LEU A 9 19.28 -4.36 14.70
CA LEU A 9 20.24 -5.46 14.53
C LEU A 9 21.68 -5.12 14.98
N HIS A 10 21.91 -3.91 15.54
CA HIS A 10 23.24 -3.41 15.89
C HIS A 10 24.28 -3.58 14.76
N ALA A 11 23.80 -3.58 13.53
CA ALA A 11 24.62 -3.73 12.34
C ALA A 11 25.32 -2.40 12.03
N ARG A 12 26.19 -2.43 11.02
CA ARG A 12 26.70 -1.19 10.44
C ARG A 12 25.57 -0.36 9.85
N GLU A 13 25.88 0.93 9.63
CA GLU A 13 24.94 1.84 9.02
C GLU A 13 24.38 1.24 7.72
N PRO A 14 23.04 1.10 7.61
CA PRO A 14 22.44 0.44 6.46
C PRO A 14 22.64 1.31 5.22
N LYS A 15 23.12 0.71 4.14
CA LYS A 15 23.21 1.38 2.84
C LYS A 15 21.84 1.33 2.18
N ILE A 16 21.30 2.50 1.85
CA ILE A 16 20.00 2.63 1.19
C ILE A 16 20.26 3.08 -0.23
N VAL A 17 19.74 2.32 -1.19
CA VAL A 17 19.90 2.59 -2.61
C VAL A 17 18.52 2.51 -3.26
N ASN A 18 18.18 3.51 -4.08
CA ASN A 18 16.95 3.48 -4.85
C ASN A 18 17.18 2.70 -6.15
N GLY A 19 16.26 1.84 -6.55
CA GLY A 19 16.36 1.06 -7.78
C GLY A 19 16.72 1.91 -9.02
N PRO A 20 16.01 3.03 -9.29
CA PRO A 20 16.33 3.91 -10.41
C PRO A 20 17.73 4.55 -10.34
N GLU A 21 18.26 4.78 -9.15
CA GLU A 21 19.57 5.43 -8.93
C GLU A 21 20.74 4.53 -9.34
N VAL A 22 20.53 3.21 -9.36
CA VAL A 22 21.53 2.24 -9.84
C VAL A 22 21.64 2.23 -11.36
N LEU A 23 20.60 2.70 -12.06
CA LEU A 23 20.49 2.60 -13.52
C LEU A 23 21.05 3.84 -14.21
N ASN A 24 22.21 3.68 -14.85
CA ASN A 24 22.80 4.68 -15.75
C ASN A 24 22.61 4.28 -17.22
N LYS A 25 22.60 5.30 -18.10
CA LYS A 25 22.47 5.13 -19.56
C LYS A 25 23.74 4.54 -20.20
N TYR A 26 24.87 4.64 -19.51
CA TYR A 26 26.14 4.11 -19.98
C TYR A 26 26.27 2.63 -19.63
N VAL A 27 26.47 1.80 -20.65
CA VAL A 27 26.62 0.34 -20.50
C VAL A 27 27.82 0.04 -19.61
N GLY A 28 27.63 -0.81 -18.59
CA GLY A 28 28.68 -1.23 -17.65
C GLY A 28 28.81 -0.36 -16.40
N GLU A 29 28.36 0.89 -16.41
CA GLU A 29 28.42 1.77 -15.22
C GLU A 29 27.47 1.28 -14.12
N SER A 30 26.24 0.90 -14.51
CA SER A 30 25.24 0.31 -13.60
C SER A 30 25.74 -0.98 -12.92
N GLU A 31 26.50 -1.81 -13.66
CA GLU A 31 27.10 -3.03 -13.11
C GLU A 31 28.25 -2.72 -12.15
N SER A 32 29.09 -1.73 -12.50
CA SER A 32 30.16 -1.25 -11.64
C SER A 32 29.61 -0.71 -10.32
N ASN A 33 28.51 0.05 -10.36
CA ASN A 33 27.83 0.56 -9.17
C ASN A 33 27.38 -0.57 -8.25
N ILE A 34 26.76 -1.64 -8.79
CA ILE A 34 26.43 -2.83 -8.00
C ILE A 34 27.69 -3.44 -7.40
N ARG A 35 28.76 -3.64 -8.17
CA ARG A 35 30.00 -4.21 -7.63
C ARG A 35 30.58 -3.37 -6.49
N LEU A 36 30.55 -2.05 -6.61
CA LEU A 36 31.02 -1.13 -5.57
C LEU A 36 30.19 -1.23 -4.28
N LEU A 37 28.87 -1.42 -4.38
CA LEU A 37 28.00 -1.60 -3.21
C LEU A 37 28.39 -2.82 -2.37
N PHE A 38 28.72 -3.94 -3.02
CA PHE A 38 29.12 -5.20 -2.36
C PHE A 38 30.62 -5.26 -2.01
N ALA A 39 31.48 -4.46 -2.65
CA ALA A 39 32.94 -4.51 -2.49
C ALA A 39 33.38 -4.32 -1.04
N GLU A 40 32.78 -3.38 -0.30
CA GLU A 40 33.13 -3.17 1.12
C GLU A 40 32.84 -4.41 1.96
N ALA A 41 31.67 -5.02 1.79
CA ALA A 41 31.29 -6.22 2.52
C ALA A 41 32.18 -7.43 2.16
N GLU A 42 32.57 -7.55 0.88
CA GLU A 42 33.54 -8.55 0.40
C GLU A 42 34.91 -8.37 1.04
N THR A 43 35.44 -7.14 1.07
CA THR A 43 36.77 -6.88 1.65
C THR A 43 36.80 -7.19 3.14
N GLU A 44 35.70 -6.96 3.86
CA GLU A 44 35.62 -7.25 5.29
C GLU A 44 35.45 -8.72 5.59
N GLN A 45 34.64 -9.42 4.79
CA GLN A 45 34.54 -10.86 4.87
C GLN A 45 35.90 -11.52 4.65
N LYS A 46 36.68 -11.04 3.68
CA LYS A 46 38.06 -11.53 3.42
C LYS A 46 39.04 -11.24 4.56
N LYS A 47 38.89 -10.11 5.27
CA LYS A 47 39.78 -9.71 6.37
C LYS A 47 39.46 -10.41 7.68
N MET A 48 38.17 -10.51 8.04
CA MET A 48 37.72 -10.89 9.38
C MET A 48 37.01 -12.25 9.42
N GLY A 49 36.72 -12.85 8.26
CA GLY A 49 36.06 -14.15 8.15
C GLY A 49 34.72 -14.17 8.89
N ILE A 50 34.59 -15.05 9.87
CA ILE A 50 33.37 -15.28 10.66
C ILE A 50 33.06 -14.09 11.60
N ASN A 51 34.06 -13.30 11.97
CA ASN A 51 33.90 -12.17 12.89
C ASN A 51 33.56 -10.86 12.15
N SER A 52 33.17 -10.94 10.89
CA SER A 52 32.76 -9.77 10.12
C SER A 52 31.45 -9.19 10.67
N ALA A 53 31.33 -7.86 10.61
CA ALA A 53 30.09 -7.20 10.96
C ALA A 53 29.02 -7.46 9.89
N LEU A 54 27.75 -7.50 10.30
CA LEU A 54 26.63 -7.58 9.36
C LEU A 54 26.51 -6.28 8.56
N HIS A 55 26.54 -6.39 7.24
CA HIS A 55 26.25 -5.32 6.29
C HIS A 55 24.81 -5.41 5.83
N ILE A 56 24.07 -4.31 5.94
CA ILE A 56 22.66 -4.27 5.51
C ILE A 56 22.57 -3.40 4.26
N ILE A 57 22.08 -3.98 3.18
CA ILE A 57 21.84 -3.27 1.92
C ILE A 57 20.33 -3.25 1.68
N ILE A 58 19.77 -2.06 1.61
CA ILE A 58 18.34 -1.83 1.39
C ILE A 58 18.17 -1.29 -0.02
N PHE A 59 17.45 -2.05 -0.85
CA PHE A 59 16.99 -1.60 -2.16
C PHE A 59 15.53 -1.15 -2.05
N ASP A 60 15.28 0.12 -2.34
CA ASP A 60 13.92 0.62 -2.58
C ASP A 60 13.56 0.47 -4.06
N GLU A 61 12.28 0.27 -4.36
CA GLU A 61 11.80 0.05 -5.74
C GLU A 61 12.61 -1.02 -6.49
N LEU A 62 12.78 -2.20 -5.88
CA LEU A 62 13.56 -3.30 -6.46
C LEU A 62 13.03 -3.71 -7.85
N ASP A 63 11.73 -3.55 -8.09
CA ASP A 63 11.08 -3.80 -9.39
C ASP A 63 11.56 -2.87 -10.51
N ALA A 64 12.23 -1.75 -10.21
CA ALA A 64 12.87 -0.92 -11.22
C ALA A 64 14.09 -1.61 -11.87
N ILE A 65 14.87 -2.34 -11.06
CA ILE A 65 16.09 -3.03 -11.51
C ILE A 65 15.84 -4.49 -11.87
N CYS A 66 14.95 -5.17 -11.15
CA CYS A 66 14.76 -6.62 -11.22
C CYS A 66 13.50 -7.04 -11.98
N LYS A 67 13.25 -6.46 -13.16
CA LYS A 67 12.11 -6.82 -13.99
C LYS A 67 12.26 -8.22 -14.59
N GLN A 68 11.14 -8.91 -14.80
CA GLN A 68 11.14 -10.16 -15.56
C GLN A 68 11.80 -9.99 -16.93
N ARG A 69 12.71 -10.92 -17.22
CA ARG A 69 13.49 -10.97 -18.46
C ARG A 69 12.59 -11.24 -19.65
N GLY A 70 12.83 -10.57 -20.77
CA GLY A 70 12.12 -10.83 -22.02
C GLY A 70 10.73 -10.19 -22.15
N THR A 71 10.27 -9.41 -21.17
CA THR A 71 8.94 -8.77 -21.19
C THR A 71 8.85 -7.52 -22.07
N VAL A 72 9.99 -6.95 -22.53
CA VAL A 72 10.01 -5.73 -23.33
C VAL A 72 10.91 -5.92 -24.56
N GLY A 73 10.31 -6.08 -25.74
CA GLY A 73 10.98 -6.18 -27.04
C GLY A 73 11.65 -4.89 -27.54
N GLY A 74 12.17 -4.04 -26.66
CA GLY A 74 12.75 -2.74 -27.03
C GLY A 74 13.60 -2.04 -25.97
N GLY A 75 13.86 -2.65 -24.81
CA GLY A 75 14.76 -2.08 -23.81
C GLY A 75 16.21 -2.48 -24.08
N THR A 76 17.14 -1.52 -24.07
CA THR A 76 18.58 -1.80 -24.04
C THR A 76 18.84 -2.83 -22.93
N GLY A 77 19.40 -3.99 -23.24
CA GLY A 77 19.60 -5.15 -22.33
C GLY A 77 20.43 -4.88 -21.05
N VAL A 78 20.72 -3.61 -20.75
CA VAL A 78 21.31 -3.10 -19.51
C VAL A 78 20.55 -3.60 -18.28
N HIS A 79 19.22 -3.68 -18.33
CA HIS A 79 18.44 -4.22 -17.19
C HIS A 79 18.81 -5.68 -16.91
N ASP A 80 18.89 -6.52 -17.95
CA ASP A 80 19.21 -7.94 -17.78
C ASP A 80 20.63 -8.15 -17.25
N THR A 81 21.59 -7.32 -17.71
CA THR A 81 22.98 -7.44 -17.23
C THR A 81 23.13 -7.00 -15.77
N VAL A 82 22.40 -5.97 -15.34
CA VAL A 82 22.33 -5.51 -13.94
C VAL A 82 21.73 -6.59 -13.04
N VAL A 83 20.64 -7.25 -13.46
CA VAL A 83 20.04 -8.38 -12.69
C VAL A 83 21.00 -9.55 -12.60
N ASN A 84 21.66 -9.92 -13.69
CA ASN A 84 22.67 -10.98 -13.68
C ASN A 84 23.84 -10.65 -12.74
N GLN A 85 24.28 -9.40 -12.72
CA GLN A 85 25.35 -8.95 -11.84
C GLN A 85 24.94 -9.00 -10.36
N LEU A 86 23.69 -8.64 -10.03
CA LEU A 86 23.15 -8.77 -8.68
C LEU A 86 23.06 -10.25 -8.26
N LEU A 87 22.53 -11.11 -9.14
CA LEU A 87 22.45 -12.55 -8.89
C LEU A 87 23.82 -13.18 -8.67
N ALA A 88 24.81 -12.82 -9.48
CA ALA A 88 26.18 -13.30 -9.34
C ALA A 88 26.84 -12.85 -8.02
N LYS A 89 26.39 -11.74 -7.42
CA LYS A 89 26.88 -11.28 -6.10
C LYS A 89 26.20 -11.96 -4.93
N ILE A 90 24.96 -12.43 -5.09
CA ILE A 90 24.22 -13.16 -4.06
C ILE A 90 24.61 -14.65 -4.06
N ASP A 91 24.64 -15.28 -5.25
CA ASP A 91 24.89 -16.72 -5.44
C ASP A 91 26.35 -17.07 -5.77
N GLY A 92 27.20 -16.06 -5.91
CA GLY A 92 28.55 -16.22 -6.41
C GLY A 92 29.36 -17.26 -5.63
N VAL A 93 30.46 -17.70 -6.25
CA VAL A 93 31.42 -18.66 -5.66
C VAL A 93 31.97 -18.15 -4.31
N GLU A 94 32.03 -16.83 -4.13
CA GLU A 94 32.30 -16.18 -2.84
C GLU A 94 30.98 -15.83 -2.14
N GLN A 95 30.30 -16.82 -1.55
CA GLN A 95 29.05 -16.58 -0.82
C GLN A 95 29.30 -15.70 0.42
N LEU A 96 28.62 -14.55 0.48
CA LEU A 96 28.80 -13.54 1.52
C LEU A 96 27.81 -13.78 2.66
N ASN A 97 28.26 -14.47 3.71
CA ASN A 97 27.42 -14.80 4.87
C ASN A 97 27.18 -13.60 5.82
N ASN A 98 27.82 -12.46 5.56
CA ASN A 98 27.77 -11.26 6.39
C ASN A 98 26.90 -10.14 5.80
N ILE A 99 26.07 -10.44 4.79
CA ILE A 99 25.22 -9.45 4.13
C ILE A 99 23.74 -9.80 4.33
N LEU A 100 22.96 -8.81 4.74
CA LEU A 100 21.51 -8.87 4.75
C LEU A 100 20.97 -7.95 3.66
N LEU A 101 20.37 -8.55 2.64
CA LEU A 101 19.72 -7.85 1.54
C LEU A 101 18.23 -7.65 1.84
N ILE A 102 17.76 -6.41 1.81
CA ILE A 102 16.34 -6.09 2.00
C ILE A 102 15.85 -5.38 0.75
N GLY A 103 14.98 -6.03 -0.02
CA GLY A 103 14.29 -5.42 -1.16
C GLY A 103 12.90 -4.93 -0.76
N MET A 104 12.57 -3.70 -1.11
CA MET A 104 11.22 -3.15 -1.01
C MET A 104 10.66 -2.99 -2.42
N THR A 105 9.41 -3.39 -2.62
CA THR A 105 8.72 -3.26 -3.90
C THR A 105 7.22 -3.05 -3.69
N ASN A 106 6.60 -2.34 -4.62
CA ASN A 106 5.14 -2.23 -4.68
C ASN A 106 4.50 -3.35 -5.52
N ARG A 107 5.29 -4.00 -6.38
CA ARG A 107 4.82 -4.92 -7.42
C ARG A 107 5.65 -6.21 -7.43
N LYS A 108 5.25 -7.16 -6.58
CA LYS A 108 5.91 -8.49 -6.52
C LYS A 108 5.79 -9.26 -7.83
N ASP A 109 4.75 -8.99 -8.62
CA ASP A 109 4.48 -9.61 -9.93
C ASP A 109 5.54 -9.28 -11.00
N LEU A 110 6.21 -8.13 -10.87
CA LEU A 110 7.21 -7.70 -11.84
C LEU A 110 8.60 -8.28 -11.58
N ILE A 111 8.84 -8.83 -10.40
CA ILE A 111 10.15 -9.29 -9.97
C ILE A 111 10.51 -10.59 -10.70
N ASP A 112 11.76 -10.72 -11.13
CA ASP A 112 12.30 -11.95 -11.69
C ASP A 112 12.20 -13.12 -10.69
N ASP A 113 11.49 -14.17 -11.06
CA ASP A 113 11.33 -15.41 -10.28
C ASP A 113 12.68 -16.04 -9.89
N ALA A 114 13.75 -15.75 -10.65
CA ALA A 114 15.09 -16.19 -10.30
C ALA A 114 15.52 -15.66 -8.93
N LEU A 115 15.22 -14.40 -8.58
CA LEU A 115 15.60 -13.80 -7.30
C LEU A 115 14.78 -14.34 -6.13
N LEU A 116 13.55 -14.77 -6.38
CA LEU A 116 12.61 -15.27 -5.38
C LEU A 116 12.89 -16.72 -4.94
N ARG A 117 13.87 -17.37 -5.57
CA ARG A 117 14.25 -18.75 -5.22
C ARG A 117 14.92 -18.82 -3.84
N PRO A 118 14.72 -19.93 -3.10
CA PRO A 118 15.38 -20.14 -1.81
C PRO A 118 16.90 -20.09 -1.97
N GLY A 119 17.59 -19.50 -0.99
CA GLY A 119 19.02 -19.17 -1.07
C GLY A 119 19.33 -17.73 -1.54
N ARG A 120 18.35 -17.01 -2.10
CA ARG A 120 18.44 -15.59 -2.49
C ARG A 120 17.50 -14.74 -1.63
N LEU A 121 16.37 -14.28 -2.20
CA LEU A 121 15.30 -13.59 -1.49
C LEU A 121 14.25 -14.59 -1.00
N GLU A 122 14.64 -15.40 -0.02
CA GLU A 122 13.80 -16.48 0.51
C GLU A 122 12.58 -15.94 1.28
N VAL A 123 12.79 -14.96 2.15
CA VAL A 123 11.73 -14.43 3.02
C VAL A 123 10.95 -13.34 2.30
N GLN A 124 9.69 -13.63 1.99
CA GLN A 124 8.75 -12.69 1.40
C GLN A 124 7.72 -12.28 2.45
N MET A 125 7.67 -10.98 2.77
CA MET A 125 6.71 -10.42 3.72
C MET A 125 5.79 -9.44 3.00
N GLU A 126 4.50 -9.76 2.96
CA GLU A 126 3.48 -8.86 2.43
C GLU A 126 2.96 -7.94 3.55
N ILE A 127 3.01 -6.63 3.31
CA ILE A 127 2.54 -5.63 4.28
C ILE A 127 1.14 -5.18 3.85
N SER A 128 0.12 -5.64 4.58
CA SER A 128 -1.26 -5.24 4.36
C SER A 128 -1.57 -3.87 4.98
N LEU A 129 -2.73 -3.30 4.61
CA LEU A 129 -3.25 -2.11 5.27
C LEU A 129 -3.46 -2.35 6.78
N PRO A 130 -3.26 -1.32 7.62
CA PRO A 130 -3.39 -1.46 9.06
C PRO A 130 -4.84 -1.72 9.49
N SER A 131 -4.99 -2.63 10.45
CA SER A 131 -6.25 -2.84 11.18
C SER A 131 -6.64 -1.60 11.99
N GLU A 132 -7.86 -1.55 12.52
CA GLU A 132 -8.31 -0.43 13.36
C GLU A 132 -7.40 -0.18 14.56
N LYS A 133 -6.95 -1.24 15.23
CA LYS A 133 -5.98 -1.16 16.33
C LYS A 133 -4.64 -0.60 15.83
N GLY A 134 -4.16 -1.07 14.67
CA GLY A 134 -2.94 -0.55 14.05
C GLY A 134 -3.04 0.93 13.67
N ARG A 135 -4.19 1.39 13.16
CA ARG A 135 -4.42 2.81 12.86
C ARG A 135 -4.40 3.67 14.12
N LEU A 136 -4.97 3.19 15.21
CA LEU A 136 -4.92 3.85 16.51
C LEU A 136 -3.46 3.98 16.98
N GLU A 137 -2.65 2.93 16.87
CA GLU A 137 -1.23 2.96 17.22
C GLU A 137 -0.45 3.97 16.36
N ILE A 138 -0.68 3.99 15.04
CA ILE A 138 -0.08 4.95 14.12
C ILE A 138 -0.45 6.39 14.52
N LEU A 139 -1.75 6.65 14.78
CA LEU A 139 -2.21 7.94 15.28
C LEU A 139 -1.54 8.32 16.60
N HIS A 140 -1.34 7.37 17.52
CA HIS A 140 -0.64 7.62 18.77
C HIS A 140 0.83 8.02 18.57
N ILE A 141 1.51 7.40 17.60
CA ILE A 141 2.91 7.71 17.26
C ILE A 141 3.00 9.13 16.70
N HIS A 142 2.21 9.46 15.68
CA HIS A 142 2.28 10.79 15.05
C HIS A 142 1.80 11.91 15.99
N THR A 143 0.87 11.63 16.90
CA THR A 143 0.40 12.60 17.90
C THR A 143 1.24 12.63 19.18
N ALA A 144 2.23 11.73 19.35
CA ALA A 144 3.01 11.63 20.59
C ALA A 144 3.73 12.93 20.93
N LEU A 145 4.39 13.55 19.94
CA LEU A 145 5.11 14.82 20.12
C LEU A 145 4.14 15.97 20.44
N MET A 146 2.97 16.00 19.79
CA MET A 146 1.94 17.02 20.01
C MET A 146 1.35 16.92 21.42
N ARG A 147 1.11 15.70 21.91
CA ARG A 147 0.64 15.44 23.26
C ARG A 147 1.67 15.84 24.30
N LYS A 148 2.96 15.50 24.10
CA LYS A 148 4.06 15.94 24.97
C LYS A 148 4.13 17.47 25.10
N ASN A 149 3.89 18.19 24.00
CA ASN A 149 3.92 19.65 23.96
C ASN A 149 2.58 20.32 24.33
N LYS A 150 1.56 19.56 24.76
CA LYS A 150 0.20 20.04 25.08
C LYS A 150 -0.44 20.84 23.93
N LYS A 151 -0.20 20.42 22.69
CA LYS A 151 -0.75 21.03 21.46
C LYS A 151 -1.98 20.30 20.90
N LEU A 152 -2.45 19.27 21.60
CA LEU A 152 -3.66 18.52 21.25
C LEU A 152 -4.76 18.85 22.26
N HIS A 153 -5.95 19.21 21.77
CA HIS A 153 -7.10 19.48 22.63
C HIS A 153 -7.58 18.19 23.33
N SER A 154 -8.11 18.30 24.54
CA SER A 154 -8.63 17.16 25.31
C SER A 154 -9.85 16.50 24.67
N GLU A 155 -10.55 17.21 23.79
CA GLU A 155 -11.71 16.69 23.03
C GLU A 155 -11.32 15.71 21.90
N VAL A 156 -10.04 15.62 21.53
CA VAL A 156 -9.64 14.76 20.41
C VAL A 156 -9.55 13.30 20.86
N ASP A 157 -10.58 12.53 20.56
CA ASP A 157 -10.55 11.08 20.73
C ASP A 157 -9.93 10.39 19.50
N LEU A 158 -8.77 9.77 19.72
CA LEU A 158 -8.03 9.05 18.69
C LEU A 158 -8.71 7.73 18.30
N LYS A 159 -9.52 7.12 19.19
CA LYS A 159 -10.28 5.91 18.88
C LYS A 159 -11.34 6.19 17.82
N HIS A 160 -12.14 7.22 18.05
CA HIS A 160 -13.14 7.68 17.09
C HIS A 160 -12.52 8.10 15.74
N LEU A 161 -11.30 8.66 15.73
CA LEU A 161 -10.58 8.94 14.47
C LEU A 161 -10.12 7.66 13.76
N ALA A 162 -9.70 6.62 14.48
CA ALA A 162 -9.31 5.33 13.90
C ALA A 162 -10.50 4.58 13.26
N GLU A 163 -11.69 4.72 13.85
CA GLU A 163 -12.95 4.17 13.31
C GLU A 163 -13.36 4.85 12.00
N LYS A 164 -13.12 6.17 11.89
CA LYS A 164 -13.46 6.97 10.69
C LYS A 164 -12.45 6.84 9.55
N THR A 165 -11.20 6.49 9.83
CA THR A 165 -10.12 6.35 8.84
C THR A 165 -10.04 4.94 8.24
N ARG A 166 -11.17 4.38 7.80
CA ARG A 166 -11.20 3.02 7.22
C ARG A 166 -10.39 2.97 5.92
N ASN A 167 -9.59 1.92 5.75
CA ASN A 167 -8.70 1.68 4.61
C ASN A 167 -7.55 2.68 4.45
N PHE A 168 -7.27 3.51 5.46
CA PHE A 168 -6.16 4.45 5.36
C PHE A 168 -4.82 3.73 5.55
N SER A 169 -3.85 4.05 4.69
CA SER A 169 -2.45 3.66 4.85
C SER A 169 -1.77 4.49 5.93
N GLY A 170 -0.61 4.04 6.42
CA GLY A 170 0.17 4.80 7.40
C GLY A 170 0.53 6.21 6.92
N ALA A 171 0.85 6.36 5.63
CA ALA A 171 1.17 7.65 5.02
C ALA A 171 -0.04 8.58 4.94
N GLU A 172 -1.25 8.05 4.69
CA GLU A 172 -2.49 8.85 4.67
C GLU A 172 -2.87 9.31 6.07
N ILE A 173 -2.64 8.49 7.10
CA ILE A 173 -2.85 8.87 8.50
C ILE A 173 -1.87 9.98 8.91
N GLU A 174 -0.60 9.87 8.52
CA GLU A 174 0.38 10.93 8.71
C GLU A 174 -0.05 12.22 7.99
N GLY A 175 -0.50 12.08 6.74
CA GLY A 175 -1.02 13.17 5.93
C GLY A 175 -2.20 13.86 6.59
N LEU A 176 -3.16 13.10 7.13
CA LEU A 176 -4.30 13.64 7.88
C LEU A 176 -3.86 14.49 9.07
N VAL A 177 -2.91 14.00 9.88
CA VAL A 177 -2.39 14.73 11.04
C VAL A 177 -1.65 15.99 10.59
N ARG A 178 -0.84 15.92 9.53
CA ARG A 178 -0.12 17.06 8.97
C ARG A 178 -1.06 18.11 8.39
N SER A 179 -2.11 17.71 7.69
CA SER A 179 -3.15 18.60 7.18
C SER A 179 -3.92 19.27 8.32
N ALA A 180 -4.27 18.55 9.38
CA ALA A 180 -4.93 19.14 10.55
C ALA A 180 -4.06 20.23 11.22
N VAL A 181 -2.74 20.01 11.31
CA VAL A 181 -1.78 21.03 11.78
C VAL A 181 -1.77 22.24 10.87
N ALA A 182 -1.72 22.04 9.56
CA ALA A 182 -1.73 23.14 8.59
C ALA A 182 -3.04 23.95 8.68
N THR A 183 -4.19 23.30 8.81
CA THR A 183 -5.49 23.96 9.00
C THR A 183 -5.53 24.75 10.31
N ALA A 184 -5.00 24.19 11.40
CA ALA A 184 -4.91 24.90 12.68
C ALA A 184 -3.99 26.13 12.60
N MET A 185 -2.88 26.04 11.86
CA MET A 185 -2.01 27.18 11.56
C MET A 185 -2.71 28.24 10.70
N ASN A 186 -3.40 27.82 9.63
CA ASN A 186 -4.12 28.74 8.74
C ASN A 186 -5.26 29.49 9.45
N ARG A 187 -5.98 28.85 10.36
CA ARG A 187 -7.02 29.48 11.19
C ARG A 187 -6.48 30.64 12.06
N MET A 188 -5.21 30.57 12.43
CA MET A 188 -4.54 31.61 13.21
C MET A 188 -4.04 32.75 12.33
N ILE A 189 -3.69 32.47 11.07
CA ILE A 189 -3.37 33.46 10.05
C ILE A 189 -4.70 34.03 9.52
N ASN A 190 -5.44 34.74 10.39
CA ASN A 190 -6.54 35.56 9.93
C ASN A 190 -5.94 36.68 9.06
N VAL A 191 -6.31 36.68 7.77
CA VAL A 191 -6.06 37.81 6.87
C VAL A 191 -7.02 38.93 7.27
N CYS A 192 -6.74 39.58 8.39
CA CYS A 192 -7.28 40.91 8.66
C CYS A 192 -6.55 41.87 7.73
N HIS A 193 -7.32 42.59 6.92
CA HIS A 193 -6.87 43.56 5.93
C HIS A 193 -5.57 44.28 6.36
N TYR A 194 -4.47 43.98 5.68
CA TYR A 194 -3.16 44.64 5.76
C TYR A 194 -2.30 44.56 7.04
N ILE A 195 -2.68 43.82 8.09
CA ILE A 195 -1.80 43.62 9.27
C ILE A 195 -1.79 42.13 9.66
N ILE A 196 -0.65 41.47 9.49
CA ILE A 196 -0.45 40.09 9.98
C ILE A 196 -0.28 40.16 11.49
N CYS A 197 -1.37 39.96 12.24
CA CYS A 197 -1.34 39.89 13.69
C CYS A 197 -0.99 38.45 14.13
N PHE A 198 0.28 38.18 14.42
CA PHE A 198 0.71 36.91 15.00
C PHE A 198 0.44 36.89 16.52
N SER A 199 -0.79 36.61 16.92
CA SER A 199 -1.07 36.28 18.33
C SER A 199 -0.67 34.84 18.62
N PHE A 200 0.58 34.60 19.04
CA PHE A 200 1.19 33.30 19.38
C PHE A 200 0.51 32.51 20.53
N SER A 201 -0.68 32.91 20.99
CA SER A 201 -1.45 32.23 22.04
C SER A 201 -1.76 30.79 21.61
N THR A 202 -0.91 29.88 22.07
CA THR A 202 -0.89 28.42 21.96
C THR A 202 -1.80 27.83 20.88
N ILE A 203 -1.23 27.50 19.72
CA ILE A 203 -1.89 26.64 18.72
C ILE A 203 -2.27 25.32 19.39
N VAL A 204 -3.58 25.04 19.46
CA VAL A 204 -4.10 23.75 19.91
C VAL A 204 -4.95 23.16 18.79
N LEU A 205 -4.64 21.90 18.44
CA LEU A 205 -5.37 21.10 17.48
C LEU A 205 -6.71 20.67 18.06
N SER A 206 -7.80 21.07 17.41
CA SER A 206 -9.17 20.73 17.80
C SER A 206 -9.74 19.58 16.96
N LEU A 207 -10.80 18.93 17.45
CA LEU A 207 -11.50 17.89 16.69
C LEU A 207 -12.11 18.42 15.39
N ARG A 208 -12.45 19.72 15.35
CA ARG A 208 -12.95 20.39 14.13
C ARG A 208 -11.93 20.37 13.00
N ASP A 209 -10.65 20.63 13.32
CA ASP A 209 -9.57 20.63 12.33
C ASP A 209 -9.44 19.24 11.67
N PHE A 210 -9.46 18.16 12.47
CA PHE A 210 -9.46 16.79 11.95
C PHE A 210 -10.71 16.46 11.12
N SER A 211 -11.90 16.91 11.55
CA SER A 211 -13.15 16.64 10.83
C SER A 211 -13.19 17.30 9.46
N LEU A 212 -12.65 18.52 9.33
CA LEU A 212 -12.53 19.24 8.07
C LEU A 212 -11.57 18.52 7.13
N CYS A 213 -10.42 18.05 7.64
CA CYS A 213 -9.48 17.28 6.84
C CYS A 213 -10.03 15.91 6.41
N LEU A 214 -10.82 15.25 7.27
CA LEU A 214 -11.48 13.99 6.90
C LEU A 214 -12.53 14.22 5.80
N LEU A 215 -13.27 15.32 5.85
CA LEU A 215 -14.22 15.70 4.80
C LEU A 215 -13.52 15.94 3.47
N SER A 216 -12.41 16.67 3.46
CA SER A 216 -11.66 16.95 2.22
C SER A 216 -10.98 15.70 1.65
N LEU A 217 -10.37 14.86 2.49
CA LEU A 217 -9.73 13.61 2.07
C LEU A 217 -10.75 12.55 1.64
N SER A 218 -11.87 12.44 2.37
CA SER A 218 -12.97 11.55 1.98
C SER A 218 -13.61 11.99 0.67
N ALA A 219 -13.74 13.29 0.38
CA ALA A 219 -14.25 13.75 -0.91
C ALA A 219 -13.38 13.29 -2.09
N CYS A 220 -12.06 13.25 -1.93
CA CYS A 220 -11.17 12.68 -2.95
C CYS A 220 -11.31 11.16 -3.08
N LEU A 221 -11.52 10.43 -1.98
CA LEU A 221 -11.72 8.97 -2.01
C LEU A 221 -13.12 8.56 -2.52
N HIS A 222 -14.14 9.35 -2.20
CA HIS A 222 -15.56 9.10 -2.53
C HIS A 222 -16.04 9.78 -3.82
N LEU A 223 -15.22 10.56 -4.52
CA LEU A 223 -15.58 11.06 -5.86
C LEU A 223 -15.77 9.94 -6.90
N LEU A 224 -15.44 8.69 -6.55
CA LEU A 224 -15.86 7.48 -7.28
C LEU A 224 -17.21 6.88 -6.85
N HIS A 225 -17.81 7.31 -5.74
CA HIS A 225 -18.92 6.57 -5.10
C HIS A 225 -20.20 7.39 -4.82
N LEU A 226 -20.18 8.73 -5.01
CA LEU A 226 -21.22 9.64 -4.46
C LEU A 226 -22.13 10.36 -5.47
N SER A 227 -22.18 9.96 -6.74
CA SER A 227 -23.37 10.24 -7.56
C SER A 227 -24.41 9.16 -7.25
N PHE A 228 -25.65 9.52 -6.91
CA PHE A 228 -26.83 8.63 -6.76
C PHE A 228 -27.24 8.12 -5.35
N SER A 229 -27.15 8.94 -4.30
CA SER A 229 -27.90 8.68 -3.05
C SER A 229 -29.20 9.49 -2.96
N ALA A 230 -30.16 9.23 -3.86
CA ALA A 230 -31.53 9.73 -3.71
C ALA A 230 -32.54 8.84 -4.47
N ILE A 231 -32.81 7.63 -3.97
CA ILE A 231 -33.95 6.83 -4.43
C ILE A 231 -34.70 6.34 -3.18
N VAL A 232 -35.88 6.93 -2.95
CA VAL A 232 -36.82 6.53 -1.88
C VAL A 232 -37.66 5.37 -2.41
N PHE A 233 -37.60 4.20 -1.75
CA PHE A 233 -38.38 3.01 -2.11
C PHE A 233 -39.74 2.99 -1.37
N SER A 234 -40.78 2.47 -2.03
CA SER A 234 -42.12 2.25 -1.47
C SER A 234 -42.19 0.94 -0.63
N PRO A 235 -43.13 0.83 0.34
CA PRO A 235 -43.07 -0.17 1.42
C PRO A 235 -43.33 -1.64 1.03
N SER A 236 -43.65 -1.96 -0.23
CA SER A 236 -44.02 -3.32 -0.66
C SER A 236 -42.84 -4.30 -0.80
N PHE A 237 -41.59 -3.84 -0.72
CA PHE A 237 -40.39 -4.64 -1.04
C PHE A 237 -39.57 -5.12 0.19
N VAL A 238 -40.04 -4.85 1.41
CA VAL A 238 -39.31 -5.12 2.67
C VAL A 238 -39.30 -6.61 3.06
N PHE A 239 -40.17 -7.44 2.49
CA PHE A 239 -40.48 -8.76 3.07
C PHE A 239 -39.64 -9.96 2.61
N SER A 240 -38.81 -9.87 1.56
CA SER A 240 -38.14 -11.06 0.98
C SER A 240 -36.62 -11.13 1.18
N PHE A 241 -35.96 -10.06 1.63
CA PHE A 241 -34.49 -9.97 1.65
C PHE A 241 -33.76 -10.26 2.97
N PRO A 242 -34.33 -10.13 4.18
CA PRO A 242 -33.59 -10.38 5.43
C PRO A 242 -33.12 -11.83 5.59
N THR A 243 -33.84 -12.79 4.99
CA THR A 243 -33.59 -14.24 5.14
C THR A 243 -32.37 -14.74 4.36
N LEU A 244 -32.05 -14.14 3.22
CA LEU A 244 -30.85 -14.50 2.42
C LEU A 244 -29.54 -14.05 3.08
N PHE A 245 -29.58 -12.93 3.83
CA PHE A 245 -28.41 -12.38 4.52
C PHE A 245 -27.99 -13.22 5.74
N LEU A 246 -28.97 -13.81 6.44
CA LEU A 246 -28.69 -14.76 7.53
C LEU A 246 -28.01 -16.04 7.00
N CYS A 247 -28.33 -16.45 5.77
CA CYS A 247 -27.77 -17.67 5.17
C CYS A 247 -26.27 -17.51 4.83
N GLY A 248 -25.86 -16.33 4.34
CA GLY A 248 -24.45 -16.05 4.03
C GLY A 248 -23.56 -15.79 5.24
N SER A 249 -24.13 -15.43 6.39
CA SER A 249 -23.37 -15.21 7.64
C SER A 249 -23.26 -16.45 8.53
N LEU A 250 -24.12 -17.45 8.37
CA LEU A 250 -24.08 -18.71 9.14
C LEU A 250 -23.41 -19.90 8.42
N SER A 251 -23.22 -19.86 7.10
CA SER A 251 -22.73 -21.03 6.36
C SER A 251 -21.21 -21.05 6.20
N VAL A 252 -20.54 -21.92 6.97
CA VAL A 252 -19.08 -22.20 6.88
C VAL A 252 -18.71 -22.96 5.58
N LEU A 253 -19.70 -23.36 4.77
CA LEU A 253 -19.55 -24.26 3.62
C LEU A 253 -19.57 -23.59 2.24
N THR A 254 -19.99 -22.33 2.12
CA THR A 254 -20.07 -21.63 0.82
C THR A 254 -19.19 -20.38 0.84
N SER A 255 -17.98 -20.48 0.30
CA SER A 255 -17.02 -19.36 0.23
C SER A 255 -17.40 -18.30 -0.83
N LEU A 256 -18.29 -18.65 -1.77
CA LEU A 256 -18.76 -17.76 -2.83
C LEU A 256 -20.26 -17.98 -3.08
N LEU A 257 -21.06 -16.91 -2.98
CA LEU A 257 -22.48 -16.91 -3.30
C LEU A 257 -22.70 -15.97 -4.51
N SER A 258 -23.10 -16.52 -5.66
CA SER A 258 -23.49 -15.74 -6.83
C SER A 258 -25.00 -15.51 -6.81
N LEU A 259 -25.43 -14.25 -6.73
CA LEU A 259 -26.83 -13.84 -6.81
C LEU A 259 -27.10 -13.19 -8.16
N SER A 260 -28.07 -13.70 -8.91
CA SER A 260 -28.59 -13.08 -10.13
C SER A 260 -29.97 -12.51 -9.85
N LEU A 261 -30.13 -11.19 -10.00
CA LEU A 261 -31.43 -10.53 -9.88
C LEU A 261 -32.09 -10.46 -11.27
N HIS A 262 -33.31 -10.96 -11.39
CA HIS A 262 -34.16 -10.80 -12.59
C HIS A 262 -35.34 -9.89 -12.26
N GLY A 263 -35.66 -8.95 -13.15
CA GLY A 263 -36.68 -7.94 -12.97
C GLY A 263 -36.90 -7.12 -14.25
N ASN A 264 -38.10 -6.56 -14.41
CA ASN A 264 -38.55 -5.96 -15.68
C ASN A 264 -37.96 -4.56 -15.98
N SER A 265 -37.17 -3.97 -15.07
CA SER A 265 -36.55 -2.65 -15.26
C SER A 265 -35.08 -2.67 -14.86
N THR A 266 -34.19 -2.37 -15.82
CA THR A 266 -32.73 -2.38 -15.66
C THR A 266 -32.22 -1.35 -14.66
N GLY A 267 -32.90 -0.21 -14.52
CA GLY A 267 -32.53 0.86 -13.58
C GLY A 267 -32.79 0.51 -12.11
N PHE A 268 -33.79 -0.35 -11.85
CA PHE A 268 -34.11 -0.78 -10.48
C PHE A 268 -33.15 -1.85 -9.97
N GLN A 269 -32.67 -2.72 -10.87
CA GLN A 269 -31.72 -3.78 -10.54
C GLN A 269 -30.34 -3.22 -10.17
N SER A 270 -29.82 -2.28 -10.96
CA SER A 270 -28.53 -1.63 -10.69
C SER A 270 -28.56 -0.84 -9.37
N GLY A 271 -29.66 -0.14 -9.09
CA GLY A 271 -29.86 0.57 -7.82
C GLY A 271 -29.90 -0.35 -6.60
N LEU A 272 -30.55 -1.53 -6.71
CA LEU A 272 -30.59 -2.51 -5.62
C LEU A 272 -29.20 -3.12 -5.35
N ILE A 273 -28.48 -3.51 -6.40
CA ILE A 273 -27.11 -4.07 -6.29
C ILE A 273 -26.17 -3.08 -5.61
N PHE A 274 -26.29 -1.79 -5.94
CA PHE A 274 -25.44 -0.73 -5.38
C PHE A 274 -25.74 -0.46 -3.90
N LEU A 275 -27.02 -0.48 -3.49
CA LEU A 275 -27.43 -0.39 -2.08
C LEU A 275 -26.94 -1.58 -1.25
N PHE A 276 -26.94 -2.78 -1.82
CA PHE A 276 -26.37 -3.98 -1.17
C PHE A 276 -24.84 -3.89 -1.04
N SER A 277 -24.17 -3.33 -2.05
CA SER A 277 -22.71 -3.14 -2.08
C SER A 277 -22.21 -2.13 -1.04
N LEU A 278 -22.97 -1.06 -0.73
CA LEU A 278 -22.60 -0.07 0.31
C LEU A 278 -22.34 -0.67 1.72
N ARG A 279 -22.78 -1.90 1.98
CA ARG A 279 -22.61 -2.58 3.27
C ARG A 279 -21.40 -3.53 3.35
N ILE A 280 -20.78 -3.88 2.22
CA ILE A 280 -19.67 -4.84 2.12
C ILE A 280 -18.57 -4.22 1.25
N LEU A 281 -17.30 -4.46 1.59
CA LEU A 281 -16.14 -3.96 0.85
C LEU A 281 -16.16 -4.49 -0.60
N THR A 282 -16.77 -3.73 -1.52
CA THR A 282 -17.04 -4.19 -2.89
C THR A 282 -16.73 -3.09 -3.90
N ARG A 283 -16.02 -3.46 -4.97
CA ARG A 283 -15.87 -2.64 -6.18
C ARG A 283 -17.06 -2.94 -7.09
N ASN A 284 -17.89 -1.94 -7.35
CA ASN A 284 -18.90 -2.04 -8.40
C ASN A 284 -18.25 -1.70 -9.73
N ILE A 285 -18.25 -2.65 -10.66
CA ILE A 285 -17.74 -2.45 -12.02
C ILE A 285 -18.93 -2.06 -12.89
N PHE A 286 -19.05 -0.78 -13.24
CA PHE A 286 -20.09 -0.33 -14.16
C PHE A 286 -19.57 -0.31 -15.60
N PRO A 287 -20.37 -0.75 -16.59
CA PRO A 287 -19.97 -0.69 -17.99
C PRO A 287 -19.76 0.74 -18.52
N ILE A 288 -20.30 1.75 -17.83
CA ILE A 288 -20.10 3.18 -18.15
C ILE A 288 -18.63 3.59 -17.98
N GLU A 289 -17.86 2.91 -17.11
CA GLU A 289 -16.42 3.17 -16.93
C GLU A 289 -15.55 2.67 -18.09
N PHE A 290 -16.11 1.83 -18.98
CA PHE A 290 -15.38 1.17 -20.08
C PHE A 290 -15.69 1.72 -21.47
N PHE A 291 -16.39 2.86 -21.57
CA PHE A 291 -16.99 3.35 -22.83
C PHE A 291 -15.98 3.69 -23.96
N ASN A 292 -14.67 3.68 -23.69
CA ASN A 292 -13.60 3.90 -24.69
C ASN A 292 -12.66 2.70 -24.91
N PHE A 293 -12.95 1.52 -24.35
CA PHE A 293 -12.18 0.31 -24.70
C PHE A 293 -12.68 -0.26 -26.04
N SER A 294 -11.83 -0.17 -27.06
CA SER A 294 -11.98 -0.87 -28.35
C SER A 294 -12.31 -2.36 -28.11
N GLN A 295 -13.38 -2.83 -28.75
CA GLN A 295 -13.90 -4.20 -28.62
C GLN A 295 -12.94 -5.30 -29.11
N ASN A 296 -11.77 -4.96 -29.63
CA ASN A 296 -10.80 -5.93 -30.15
C ASN A 296 -9.77 -6.45 -29.13
N CYS A 297 -9.82 -6.04 -27.86
CA CYS A 297 -8.83 -6.49 -26.84
C CYS A 297 -9.41 -7.18 -25.60
N VAL A 298 -10.70 -7.51 -25.54
CA VAL A 298 -11.26 -8.20 -24.37
C VAL A 298 -11.94 -9.49 -24.76
N LYS A 299 -11.14 -10.54 -24.98
CA LYS A 299 -11.58 -11.89 -24.60
C LYS A 299 -11.63 -11.88 -23.07
N ILE A 300 -12.80 -11.62 -22.51
CA ILE A 300 -13.08 -11.95 -21.10
C ILE A 300 -12.92 -13.47 -21.04
N PRO A 301 -11.94 -14.04 -20.31
CA PRO A 301 -11.93 -15.47 -20.11
C PRO A 301 -13.14 -15.75 -19.20
N LEU A 302 -14.13 -16.45 -19.77
CA LEU A 302 -15.13 -17.17 -19.01
C LEU A 302 -14.34 -18.15 -18.13
N LEU A 303 -14.12 -17.78 -16.86
CA LEU A 303 -13.42 -18.63 -15.88
C LEU A 303 -14.36 -19.78 -15.50
N LEU A 304 -14.41 -20.78 -16.39
CA LEU A 304 -14.80 -22.16 -16.08
C LEU A 304 -13.67 -22.77 -15.24
N LEU A 305 -13.70 -22.56 -13.92
CA LEU A 305 -12.87 -23.35 -13.01
C LEU A 305 -13.54 -24.70 -12.78
N SER A 306 -13.08 -25.70 -13.53
CA SER A 306 -13.22 -27.11 -13.24
C SER A 306 -12.52 -27.42 -11.90
N SER A 307 -13.28 -27.69 -10.84
CA SER A 307 -12.76 -28.34 -9.64
C SER A 307 -12.74 -29.85 -9.86
N ARG A 308 -11.54 -30.44 -10.02
CA ARG A 308 -11.36 -31.87 -9.76
C ARG A 308 -11.33 -32.07 -8.24
N PRO A 309 -12.10 -33.02 -7.68
CA PRO A 309 -11.98 -33.37 -6.27
C PRO A 309 -10.69 -34.16 -6.06
N VAL A 310 -9.78 -33.66 -5.23
CA VAL A 310 -8.71 -34.50 -4.65
C VAL A 310 -9.28 -35.11 -3.38
N THR A 311 -9.60 -36.40 -3.47
CA THR A 311 -9.96 -37.26 -2.35
C THR A 311 -8.79 -37.39 -1.38
N ARG A 312 -9.14 -37.43 -0.09
CA ARG A 312 -8.28 -37.75 1.04
C ARG A 312 -7.50 -39.07 0.83
N CYS A 313 -6.29 -39.11 1.36
CA CYS A 313 -5.78 -40.22 2.16
C CYS A 313 -5.48 -39.66 3.56
#